data_AF-A0A9D6K669-F1
#
_entry.id   AF-A0A9D6K669-F1
#
_cell.length_a   1.000
_cell.length_b   1.000
_cell.length_c   1.000
_cell.angle_alpha   90.00
_cell.angle_beta   90.00
_cell.angle_gamma   90.00
#
_symmetry.space_group_name_H-M   'P 1'
#
loop_
_entity.id
_entity.type
_entity.pdbx_description
1 polymer ?
#
loop_
_entity_poly.entity_id
_entity_poly.type
_entity_poly.pdbx_seq_one_letter_code
_entity_poly.pdbx_strand_id
1 'polypeptide(L)' 'MVQQKDNSRFNEIIGVMLIALGLLVAISLISYHSDDPSFNTASQQTGIKNWAGVVGAYLSDGLFQLFGGGAYLFPFL' A
#
# COMPACT_ATOMS: atom_id res chain seq x y z
N MET A 1 3.21 -43.59 2.02
CA MET A 1 2.32 -42.70 2.78
C MET A 1 2.93 -41.30 2.70
N VAL A 2 2.45 -40.46 1.78
CA VAL A 2 2.93 -39.07 1.65
C VAL A 2 2.08 -38.24 2.62
N GLN A 3 2.70 -37.75 3.69
CA GLN A 3 2.05 -36.82 4.61
C GLN A 3 1.72 -35.52 3.86
N GLN A 4 0.45 -35.32 3.52
CA GLN A 4 -0.06 -34.03 3.05
C GLN A 4 -0.01 -33.07 4.25
N LYS A 5 0.91 -32.11 4.23
CA LYS A 5 1.00 -31.06 5.24
C LYS A 5 -0.18 -30.10 5.00
N ASP A 6 -1.12 -30.05 5.93
CA ASP A 6 -2.29 -29.15 5.85
C ASP A 6 -1.85 -27.67 5.92
N ASN A 7 -1.48 -27.11 4.76
CA ASN A 7 -1.10 -25.70 4.61
C ASN A 7 -2.34 -24.77 4.54
N SER A 8 -3.56 -25.31 4.68
CA SER A 8 -4.81 -24.57 4.48
C SER A 8 -4.92 -23.33 5.38
N ARG A 9 -4.55 -23.46 6.66
CA ARG A 9 -4.58 -22.33 7.61
C ARG A 9 -3.56 -21.25 7.28
N PHE A 10 -2.37 -21.68 6.84
CA PHE A 10 -1.31 -20.76 6.47
C PHE A 10 -1.67 -19.96 5.21
N ASN A 11 -2.25 -20.64 4.21
CA ASN A 11 -2.75 -20.01 2.99
C ASN A 11 -3.90 -19.04 3.28
N GLU A 12 -4.80 -19.38 4.22
CA GLU A 12 -5.88 -18.51 4.66
C GLU A 12 -5.34 -17.23 5.31
N ILE A 13 -4.34 -17.35 6.21
CA ILE A 13 -3.67 -16.22 6.85
C ILE A 13 -2.96 -15.34 5.81
N ILE A 14 -2.25 -15.94 4.86
CA ILE A 14 -1.59 -15.19 3.77
C ILE A 14 -2.63 -14.45 2.94
N GLY A 15 -3.73 -15.11 2.55
CA GLY A 15 -4.79 -14.49 1.75
C GLY A 15 -5.40 -13.27 2.45
N VAL A 16 -5.72 -13.38 3.74
CA VAL A 16 -6.24 -12.26 4.52
C VAL A 16 -5.22 -11.13 4.64
N MET A 17 -3.94 -11.46 4.86
CA MET A 17 -2.87 -10.45 4.89
C MET A 17 -2.72 -9.73 3.55
N LEU A 18 -2.79 -10.46 2.43
CA LEU A 18 -2.70 -9.87 1.10
C LEU A 18 -3.88 -8.92 0.83
N ILE A 19 -5.10 -9.31 1.21
CA ILE A 19 -6.28 -8.44 1.09
C ILE A 19 -6.10 -7.18 1.95
N ALA A 20 -5.67 -7.34 3.20
CA ALA A 20 -5.44 -6.20 4.10
C ALA A 20 -4.36 -5.25 3.55
N LEU A 21 -3.28 -5.80 3.00
CA LEU A 21 -2.23 -5.02 2.35
C LEU A 21 -2.75 -4.31 1.10
N GLY A 22 -3.48 -5.00 0.22
CA GLY A 22 -4.09 -4.40 -0.97
C GLY A 22 -5.02 -3.24 -0.61
N LEU A 23 -5.84 -3.39 0.42
CA LEU A 23 -6.69 -2.31 0.94
C LEU A 23 -5.88 -1.14 1.50
N LEU A 24 -4.80 -1.41 2.23
CA LEU A 24 -3.88 -0.37 2.71
C LEU A 24 -3.26 0.42 1.55
N VAL A 25 -2.82 -0.27 0.48
CA VAL A 25 -2.30 0.36 -0.73
C VAL A 25 -3.39 1.18 -1.42
N ALA A 26 -4.61 0.66 -1.54
CA ALA A 26 -5.73 1.39 -2.13
C ALA A 26 -6.07 2.67 -1.35
N ILE A 27 -6.19 2.58 -0.02
CA ILE A 27 -6.44 3.72 0.86
C ILE A 27 -5.31 4.76 0.71
N SER A 28 -4.07 4.29 0.69
CA SER A 28 -2.90 5.14 0.50
C SER A 28 -2.94 5.90 -0.84
N LEU A 29 -3.27 5.23 -1.94
CA LEU A 29 -3.35 5.84 -3.27
C LEU A 29 -4.54 6.79 -3.43
N ILE A 30 -5.69 6.44 -2.87
CA ILE A 30 -6.90 7.28 -2.92
C ILE A 30 -6.71 8.56 -2.11
N SER A 31 -6.04 8.46 -0.96
CA SER A 31 -5.74 9.60 -0.09
C SER A 31 -4.41 10.29 -0.41
N TYR A 32 -3.79 9.99 -1.56
CA TYR A 32 -2.54 10.63 -1.98
C TYR A 32 -2.67 12.15 -2.03
N HIS A 33 -1.65 12.83 -1.52
CA HIS A 33 -1.55 14.27 -1.57
C HIS A 33 -0.12 14.71 -1.85
N SER A 34 0.08 15.57 -2.85
CA SER A 34 1.42 16.00 -3.25
C SER A 34 2.15 16.84 -2.20
N ASP A 35 1.43 17.42 -1.24
CA ASP A 35 2.04 18.14 -0.11
C ASP A 35 2.51 17.21 1.03
N ASP A 36 2.14 15.92 1.00
CA ASP A 36 2.55 14.97 2.02
C ASP A 36 4.06 14.70 1.96
N PRO A 37 4.69 14.31 3.09
CA PRO A 37 6.11 13.99 3.12
C PRO A 37 6.46 12.91 2.09
N SER A 38 7.45 13.21 1.25
CA SER A 38 7.98 12.29 0.25
C SER A 38 9.47 12.54 0.07
N PHE A 39 10.16 11.66 -0.66
CA PHE A 39 11.60 11.80 -0.90
C PHE A 39 11.97 13.08 -1.67
N ASN A 40 11.02 13.65 -2.42
CA ASN A 40 11.24 14.82 -3.27
C ASN A 40 10.53 16.08 -2.74
N THR A 41 9.77 15.96 -1.65
CA THR A 41 8.98 17.05 -1.11
C THR A 41 9.71 17.69 0.07
N ALA A 42 10.13 18.95 -0.08
CA ALA A 42 10.70 19.77 1.00
C ALA A 42 9.60 20.35 1.94
N SER A 43 8.53 19.59 2.17
CA SER A 43 7.35 20.05 2.91
C SER A 43 7.70 20.24 4.38
N GLN A 44 7.50 21.46 4.87
CA GLN A 44 7.53 21.84 6.29
C GLN A 44 6.17 21.60 6.95
N GLN A 45 5.22 20.94 6.25
CA GLN A 45 3.85 20.80 6.70
C GLN A 45 3.76 19.73 7.79
N THR A 46 3.28 20.12 8.96
CA THR A 46 3.23 19.30 10.18
C THR A 46 2.11 18.25 10.18
N GLY A 47 1.31 18.16 9.11
CA GLY A 47 0.16 17.26 9.01
C GLY A 47 0.23 16.37 7.77
N ILE A 48 0.08 15.06 7.98
CA ILE A 48 -0.03 14.06 6.92
C ILE A 48 -1.51 13.93 6.55
N LYS A 49 -1.83 14.09 5.27
CA LYS A 49 -3.18 13.96 4.72
C LYS A 49 -3.49 12.53 4.29
N ASN A 50 -2.48 11.74 3.94
CA ASN A 50 -2.63 10.32 3.65
C ASN A 50 -3.23 9.55 4.84
N TRP A 51 -4.30 8.81 4.59
CA TRP A 51 -5.03 8.07 5.64
C TRP A 51 -4.25 6.86 6.16
N ALA A 52 -3.32 6.33 5.36
CA ALA A 52 -2.37 5.31 5.80
C ALA A 52 -1.12 5.92 6.48
N GLY A 53 -1.16 7.22 6.81
CA GLY A 53 -0.12 7.95 7.53
C GLY A 53 1.16 8.14 6.71
N VAL A 54 2.30 8.31 7.39
CA VAL A 54 3.61 8.53 6.75
C VAL A 54 3.92 7.43 5.74
N VAL A 55 3.74 6.17 6.12
CA VAL A 55 4.09 5.04 5.25
C VAL A 55 3.23 5.08 3.99
N GLY A 56 1.95 5.40 4.13
CA GLY A 56 1.06 5.62 2.99
C GLY A 56 1.55 6.74 2.07
N ALA A 57 1.90 7.90 2.62
CA ALA A 57 2.39 9.04 1.85
C ALA A 57 3.60 8.67 0.98
N TYR A 58 4.64 8.03 1.55
CA TYR A 58 5.82 7.60 0.79
C TYR A 58 5.50 6.49 -0.22
N LEU A 59 4.65 5.53 0.14
CA LEU A 59 4.29 4.41 -0.72
C LEU A 59 3.50 4.89 -1.95
N SER A 60 2.45 5.69 -1.73
CA SER A 60 1.62 6.23 -2.80
C SER A 60 2.43 7.15 -3.73
N ASP A 61 3.27 8.03 -3.17
CA ASP A 61 4.14 8.89 -3.97
C ASP A 61 5.12 8.08 -4.83
N GLY A 62 5.77 7.06 -4.26
CA GLY A 62 6.65 6.16 -5.00
C GLY A 62 5.92 5.39 -6.11
N LEU A 63 4.71 4.89 -5.84
CA LEU A 63 3.89 4.21 -6.84
C LEU A 63 3.47 5.15 -7.97
N PHE A 64 3.09 6.38 -7.67
CA PHE A 64 2.79 7.39 -8.70
C PHE A 64 4.03 7.79 -9.50
N GLN A 65 5.21 7.88 -8.88
CA GLN A 65 6.45 8.18 -9.61
C GLN A 65 6.85 7.05 -10.58
N LEU A 66 6.66 5.79 -10.18
CA LEU A 66 7.05 4.64 -10.99
C LEU A 66 6.01 4.30 -12.08
N PHE A 67 4.72 4.36 -11.76
CA PHE A 67 3.64 3.85 -12.60
C PHE A 67 2.67 4.94 -13.09
N GLY A 68 2.80 6.18 -12.61
CA GLY A 68 1.85 7.26 -12.92
C GLY A 68 0.42 6.88 -12.53
N GLY A 69 -0.55 7.22 -13.38
CA GLY A 69 -1.95 6.82 -13.18
C GLY A 69 -2.19 5.30 -13.14
N GLY A 70 -1.25 4.49 -13.63
CA GLY A 70 -1.31 3.03 -13.51
C GLY A 70 -1.18 2.52 -12.08
N ALA A 71 -0.71 3.35 -11.15
CA ALA A 71 -0.60 3.01 -9.72
C ALA A 71 -1.94 2.54 -9.12
N TYR A 72 -3.08 3.06 -9.60
CA TYR A 72 -4.41 2.65 -9.13
C TYR A 72 -4.76 1.19 -9.43
N LEU A 73 -4.03 0.52 -10.32
CA LEU A 73 -4.25 -0.90 -10.63
C LEU A 73 -3.56 -1.84 -9.62
N PHE A 74 -2.57 -1.37 -8.87
CA PHE A 74 -1.79 -2.20 -7.94
C PHE A 74 -2.63 -2.93 -6.89
N PRO A 75 -3.66 -2.32 -6.27
CA PRO A 75 -4.50 -3.02 -5.29
C PRO A 75 -5.33 -4.18 -5.86
N PHE A 76 -5.47 -4.25 -7.19
CA PHE A 76 -6.30 -5.24 -7.89
C PHE A 76 -5.48 -6.36 -8.54
N LEU A 77 -4.14 -6.28 -8.48
CA LEU A 77 -3.22 -7.26 -9.04
C LEU A 77 -2.90 -8.36 -8.02
#